data_AF-A0A925TMA2-F1
#
_entry.id   AF-A0A925TMA2-F1
#
_cell.length_a   1.000
_cell.length_b   1.000
_cell.length_c   1.000
_cell.angle_alpha   90.00
_cell.angle_beta   90.00
_cell.angle_gamma   90.00
#
_symmetry.space_group_name_H-M   'P 1'
#
loop_
_entity.id
_entity.type
_entity.pdbx_description
1 polymer ?
#
loop_
_entity_poly.entity_id
_entity_poly.type
_entity_poly.pdbx_seq_one_letter_code
_entity_poly.pdbx_strand_id
1 'polypeptide(L)'
;MNKGKIPMDGGQNLGQNPFGALDGLSLPAGTKPPEALAKPEAQPAKNRGRVEVLRMTAGRGGKTVTVARAFVGIGLPEKEQLAKKMQKACGSGGTVKDGQIEIQGDQRETVMRVLTEAGFRPVLAGG
;
A
#
# COMPACT_ATOMS: atom_id res chain seq x y z
N MET A 1 -34.82 43.78 40.91
CA MET A 1 -33.41 43.47 40.65
C MET A 1 -33.18 43.35 39.14
N ASN A 2 -32.17 44.04 38.63
CA ASN A 2 -31.94 44.37 37.23
C ASN A 2 -31.69 43.17 36.29
N LYS A 3 -32.28 43.24 35.10
CA LYS A 3 -32.10 42.29 33.99
C LYS A 3 -30.94 42.78 33.12
N GLY A 4 -29.71 42.44 33.52
CA GLY A 4 -28.50 42.79 32.77
C GLY A 4 -28.42 42.00 31.47
N LYS A 5 -28.47 42.70 30.33
CA LYS A 5 -28.19 42.12 29.01
C LYS A 5 -26.70 41.79 28.94
N ILE A 6 -26.36 40.60 28.45
CA ILE A 6 -24.97 40.20 28.20
C ILE A 6 -24.55 40.89 26.89
N PRO A 7 -23.50 41.74 26.89
CA PRO A 7 -23.02 42.38 25.67
C PRO A 7 -22.38 41.33 24.73
N MET A 8 -22.87 41.25 23.48
CA MET A 8 -22.24 40.50 22.39
C MET A 8 -21.25 41.42 21.65
N ASP A 9 -20.26 41.97 22.35
CA ASP A 9 -19.14 42.62 21.69
C ASP A 9 -18.16 41.51 21.27
N GLY A 10 -18.05 41.29 19.96
CA GLY A 10 -17.24 40.25 19.33
C GLY A 10 -15.76 40.46 19.59
N GLY A 11 -15.30 39.98 20.75
CA GLY A 11 -13.91 39.99 21.15
C GLY A 11 -13.08 38.97 20.38
N GLN A 12 -12.01 39.50 19.77
CA GLN A 12 -10.85 38.85 19.16
C GLN A 12 -11.00 38.52 17.67
N ASN A 13 -10.42 39.43 16.88
CA ASN A 13 -10.05 39.29 15.49
C ASN A 13 -9.62 37.85 15.16
N LEU A 14 -10.33 37.19 14.25
CA LEU A 14 -9.99 35.87 13.66
C LEU A 14 -8.68 35.88 12.85
N GLY A 15 -7.80 36.87 13.04
CA GLY A 15 -6.45 36.94 12.50
C GLY A 15 -5.40 36.28 13.39
N GLN A 16 -5.74 35.81 14.60
CA GLN A 16 -4.86 34.90 15.33
C GLN A 16 -4.86 33.52 14.67
N ASN A 17 -3.84 33.27 13.84
CA ASN A 17 -3.51 31.95 13.35
C ASN A 17 -2.68 31.22 14.41
N PRO A 18 -3.24 30.31 15.22
CA PRO A 18 -2.49 29.56 16.25
C PRO A 18 -1.40 28.66 15.66
N PHE A 19 -1.50 28.37 14.36
CA PHE A 19 -0.51 27.62 13.58
C PHE A 19 0.53 28.52 12.88
N GLY A 20 0.47 29.85 13.02
CA GLY A 20 1.44 30.77 12.43
C GLY A 20 2.87 30.55 12.93
N ALA A 21 3.04 29.97 14.13
CA ALA A 21 4.34 29.58 14.67
C ALA A 21 4.97 28.38 13.95
N LEU A 22 4.22 27.66 13.08
CA LEU A 22 4.69 26.48 12.36
C LEU A 22 5.28 26.80 10.98
N ASP A 23 5.11 28.04 10.49
CA ASP A 23 5.58 28.46 9.16
C ASP A 23 7.11 28.38 9.01
N GLY A 24 7.84 28.55 10.12
CA GLY A 24 9.31 28.49 10.16
C GLY A 24 9.90 27.12 10.48
N LEU A 25 9.07 26.08 10.67
CA LEU A 25 9.60 24.74 10.95
C LEU A 25 10.07 24.10 9.65
N SER A 26 11.35 24.30 9.33
CA SER A 26 12.03 23.54 8.28
C SER A 26 11.93 22.05 8.63
N LEU A 27 11.08 21.34 7.89
CA LEU A 27 10.95 19.90 8.01
C LEU A 27 12.32 19.28 7.71
N PRO A 28 12.85 18.40 8.57
CA PRO A 28 14.03 17.64 8.20
C PRO A 28 13.72 16.91 6.90
N ALA A 29 14.58 17.06 5.89
CA ALA A 29 14.44 16.35 4.63
C ALA A 29 14.26 14.87 4.97
N GLY A 30 13.02 14.36 4.79
CA GLY A 30 12.68 13.01 5.14
C GLY A 30 13.73 12.11 4.52
N THR A 31 14.43 11.33 5.36
CA THR A 31 15.44 10.38 4.94
C THR A 31 14.80 9.56 3.83
N LYS A 32 15.16 9.86 2.57
CA LYS A 32 14.74 9.06 1.43
C LYS A 32 15.11 7.64 1.82
N PRO A 33 14.15 6.70 1.90
CA PRO A 33 14.50 5.29 2.01
C PRO A 33 15.49 5.03 0.89
N PRO A 34 16.64 4.39 1.17
CA PRO A 34 17.74 4.33 0.24
C PRO A 34 17.22 3.91 -1.13
N GLU A 35 17.43 4.83 -2.07
CA GLU A 35 17.22 4.66 -3.50
C GLU A 35 18.29 3.69 -4.00
N ALA A 36 18.27 2.46 -3.49
CA ALA A 36 19.03 1.36 -4.06
C ALA A 36 18.19 0.82 -5.22
N LEU A 37 18.27 1.53 -6.34
CA LEU A 37 18.11 0.98 -7.68
C LEU A 37 19.15 -0.14 -7.86
N ALA A 38 18.93 -1.28 -7.22
CA ALA A 38 19.48 -2.53 -7.70
C ALA A 38 18.67 -2.86 -8.96
N LYS A 39 19.18 -2.47 -10.13
CA LYS A 39 18.86 -3.14 -11.39
C LYS A 39 19.04 -4.63 -11.11
N PRO A 40 17.98 -5.47 -11.13
CA PRO A 40 18.22 -6.89 -11.27
C PRO A 40 18.66 -7.04 -12.72
N GLU A 41 19.96 -7.27 -12.90
CA GLU A 41 20.43 -7.96 -14.10
C GLU A 41 19.45 -9.11 -14.36
N ALA A 42 18.86 -9.08 -15.56
CA ALA A 42 17.94 -10.08 -16.06
C ALA A 42 18.71 -11.41 -16.16
N GLN A 43 18.84 -12.09 -15.03
CA GLN A 43 19.36 -13.44 -14.97
C GLN A 43 18.32 -14.38 -15.60
N PRO A 44 18.77 -15.39 -16.34
CA PRO A 44 17.94 -16.15 -17.27
C PRO A 44 16.76 -16.79 -16.56
N ALA A 45 15.62 -16.75 -17.24
CA ALA A 45 14.30 -17.21 -16.81
C ALA A 45 14.30 -18.68 -16.32
N LYS A 46 14.77 -18.91 -15.10
CA LYS A 46 14.44 -20.11 -14.34
C LYS A 46 13.00 -19.91 -13.90
N ASN A 47 12.08 -20.53 -14.63
CA ASN A 47 10.66 -20.57 -14.31
C ASN A 47 10.49 -20.90 -12.81
N ARG A 48 10.21 -19.86 -11.99
CA ARG A 48 10.10 -19.97 -10.53
C ARG A 48 8.84 -20.71 -10.08
N GLY A 49 8.07 -21.23 -11.03
CA GLY A 49 6.85 -21.99 -10.79
C GLY A 49 5.58 -21.19 -11.10
N ARG A 50 4.46 -21.93 -11.06
CA ARG A 50 3.11 -21.41 -11.26
C ARG A 50 2.65 -20.69 -9.99
N VAL A 51 2.00 -19.54 -10.14
CA VAL A 51 1.39 -18.78 -9.02
C VAL A 51 -0.07 -18.54 -9.36
N GLU A 52 -0.98 -18.82 -8.44
CA GLU A 52 -2.40 -18.60 -8.66
C GLU A 52 -2.81 -17.23 -8.11
N VAL A 53 -3.49 -16.44 -8.93
CA VAL A 53 -3.98 -15.10 -8.59
C VAL A 53 -5.51 -15.14 -8.61
N LEU A 54 -6.13 -14.89 -7.46
CA LEU A 54 -7.58 -14.99 -7.27
C LEU A 54 -8.15 -13.67 -6.81
N ARG A 55 -9.40 -13.41 -7.23
CA ARG A 55 -10.22 -12.35 -6.65
C ARG A 55 -11.03 -12.96 -5.50
N MET A 56 -10.87 -12.43 -4.30
CA MET A 56 -11.70 -12.77 -3.14
C MET A 56 -12.47 -11.55 -2.68
N THR A 57 -13.71 -11.74 -2.25
CA THR A 57 -14.49 -10.71 -1.55
C THR A 57 -14.46 -11.03 -0.06
N ALA A 58 -13.71 -10.24 0.71
CA ALA A 58 -13.56 -10.47 2.14
C ALA A 58 -14.65 -9.72 2.91
N GLY A 59 -15.66 -10.45 3.40
CA GLY A 59 -16.55 -10.05 4.50
C GLY A 59 -17.17 -8.63 4.44
N ARG A 60 -17.59 -8.13 5.62
CA ARG A 60 -18.49 -6.99 5.83
C ARG A 60 -18.13 -5.76 4.97
N GLY A 61 -18.86 -5.57 3.88
CA GLY A 61 -18.74 -4.42 2.97
C GLY A 61 -18.37 -4.77 1.52
N GLY A 62 -18.21 -6.05 1.16
CA GLY A 62 -17.99 -6.45 -0.24
C GLY A 62 -16.64 -5.99 -0.80
N LYS A 63 -15.67 -5.68 0.09
CA LYS A 63 -14.34 -5.24 -0.32
C LYS A 63 -13.64 -6.37 -1.06
N THR A 64 -13.20 -6.04 -2.26
CA THR A 64 -12.45 -6.97 -3.11
C THR A 64 -10.99 -6.97 -2.68
N VAL A 65 -10.40 -8.15 -2.66
CA VAL A 65 -9.00 -8.42 -2.32
C VAL A 65 -8.45 -9.37 -3.38
N THR A 66 -7.28 -9.06 -3.91
CA THR A 66 -6.54 -9.95 -4.80
C THR A 66 -5.59 -10.81 -3.97
N VAL A 67 -5.68 -12.13 -4.11
CA VAL A 67 -4.86 -13.09 -3.37
C VAL A 67 -3.94 -13.83 -4.34
N ALA A 68 -2.64 -13.75 -4.13
CA ALA A 68 -1.65 -14.55 -4.82
C ALA A 68 -1.18 -15.70 -3.94
N ARG A 69 -1.27 -16.94 -4.44
CA ARG A 69 -0.97 -18.17 -3.69
C ARG A 69 -0.26 -19.22 -4.56
N ALA A 70 -0.03 -20.39 -3.97
CA ALA A 70 0.65 -21.52 -4.61
C ALA A 70 2.10 -21.21 -5.02
N PHE A 71 2.76 -20.32 -4.29
CA PHE A 71 4.17 -20.03 -4.46
C PHE A 71 5.05 -21.27 -4.19
N VAL A 72 5.88 -21.65 -5.16
CA VAL A 72 6.78 -22.81 -5.07
C VAL A 72 8.21 -22.34 -4.81
N GLY A 73 8.87 -22.94 -3.81
CA GLY A 73 10.31 -22.75 -3.58
C GLY A 73 10.73 -21.36 -3.06
N ILE A 74 9.79 -20.54 -2.60
CA ILE A 74 10.11 -19.23 -1.99
C ILE A 74 9.76 -19.19 -0.49
N GLY A 75 10.65 -18.60 0.28
CA GLY A 75 10.48 -18.38 1.72
C GLY A 75 9.63 -17.15 2.07
N LEU A 76 9.33 -16.99 3.35
CA LEU A 76 8.65 -15.80 3.90
C LEU A 76 9.34 -14.46 3.52
N PRO A 77 10.67 -14.28 3.64
CA PRO A 77 11.30 -13.00 3.35
C PRO A 77 11.18 -12.59 1.88
N GLU A 78 11.21 -13.55 0.95
CA GLU A 78 11.01 -13.30 -0.47
C GLU A 78 9.55 -12.92 -0.77
N LYS A 79 8.59 -13.56 -0.11
CA LYS A 79 7.17 -13.21 -0.22
C LYS A 79 6.92 -11.78 0.29
N GLU A 80 7.55 -11.37 1.38
CA GLU A 80 7.43 -9.99 1.89
C GLU A 80 8.02 -8.96 0.92
N GLN A 81 9.16 -9.26 0.30
CA GLN A 81 9.75 -8.40 -0.73
C GLN A 81 8.83 -8.27 -1.94
N LEU A 82 8.23 -9.39 -2.39
CA LEU A 82 7.29 -9.40 -3.49
C LEU A 82 6.01 -8.64 -3.15
N ALA A 83 5.49 -8.80 -1.93
CA ALA A 83 4.34 -8.05 -1.43
C ALA A 83 4.62 -6.53 -1.42
N LYS A 84 5.81 -6.10 -0.98
CA LYS A 84 6.21 -4.68 -1.04
C LYS A 84 6.29 -4.16 -2.48
N LYS A 85 6.83 -4.94 -3.40
CA LYS A 85 6.86 -4.58 -4.85
C LYS A 85 5.45 -4.43 -5.41
N MET A 86 4.56 -5.37 -5.09
CA MET A 86 3.15 -5.31 -5.50
C MET A 86 2.42 -4.10 -4.91
N GLN A 87 2.60 -3.82 -3.62
CA GLN A 87 2.03 -2.64 -2.96
C GLN A 87 2.48 -1.34 -3.64
N LYS A 88 3.79 -1.22 -3.94
CA LYS A 88 4.34 -0.06 -4.65
C LYS A 88 3.76 0.09 -6.06
N ALA A 89 3.55 -1.02 -6.76
CA ALA A 89 2.97 -1.00 -8.12
C ALA A 89 1.46 -0.71 -8.12
N CYS A 90 0.73 -1.19 -7.12
CA CYS A 90 -0.74 -1.06 -7.04
C CYS A 90 -1.19 0.21 -6.32
N GLY A 91 -0.31 0.86 -5.54
CA GLY A 91 -0.68 1.99 -4.68
C GLY A 91 -1.65 1.60 -3.56
N SER A 92 -1.77 0.31 -3.26
CA SER A 92 -2.72 -0.25 -2.30
C SER A 92 -2.00 -0.97 -1.16
N GLY A 93 -2.69 -1.09 -0.02
CA GLY A 93 -2.21 -1.89 1.10
C GLY A 93 -2.22 -3.38 0.76
N GLY A 94 -1.26 -4.12 1.32
CA GLY A 94 -1.20 -5.57 1.19
C GLY A 94 -0.40 -6.21 2.31
N THR A 95 -0.63 -7.50 2.55
CA THR A 95 0.04 -8.27 3.61
C THR A 95 0.38 -9.67 3.14
N VAL A 96 1.36 -10.29 3.79
CA VAL A 96 1.63 -11.72 3.63
C VAL A 96 0.93 -12.43 4.77
N LYS A 97 -0.04 -13.29 4.46
CA LYS A 97 -0.81 -14.04 5.44
C LYS A 97 -0.89 -15.50 5.02
N ASP A 98 -0.64 -16.42 5.94
CA ASP A 98 -0.70 -17.88 5.68
C ASP A 98 0.13 -18.32 4.45
N GLY A 99 1.26 -17.65 4.21
CA GLY A 99 2.13 -17.91 3.06
C GLY A 99 1.56 -17.46 1.70
N GLN A 100 0.49 -16.68 1.69
CA GLN A 100 -0.14 -16.04 0.54
C GLN A 100 0.04 -14.53 0.62
N ILE A 101 -0.02 -13.84 -0.52
CA ILE A 101 0.07 -12.38 -0.60
C ILE A 101 -1.32 -11.85 -0.88
N GLU A 102 -1.83 -11.00 -0.01
CA GLU A 102 -3.15 -10.36 -0.12
C GLU A 102 -2.95 -8.87 -0.45
N ILE A 103 -3.59 -8.40 -1.51
CA ILE A 103 -3.55 -7.00 -1.97
C ILE A 103 -4.98 -6.46 -1.99
N GLN A 104 -5.21 -5.28 -1.41
CA GLN A 104 -6.54 -4.65 -1.43
C GLN A 104 -6.92 -4.22 -2.86
N GLY A 105 -8.18 -4.45 -3.22
CA GLY A 105 -8.77 -4.13 -4.53
C GLY A 105 -8.68 -5.26 -5.55
N ASP A 106 -9.24 -5.01 -6.74
CA ASP A 106 -9.05 -5.86 -7.92
C ASP A 106 -7.80 -5.42 -8.67
N GLN A 107 -6.65 -5.94 -8.26
CA GLN A 107 -5.33 -5.58 -8.80
C GLN A 107 -4.73 -6.74 -9.61
N ARG A 108 -5.59 -7.63 -10.13
CA ARG A 108 -5.19 -8.86 -10.82
C ARG A 108 -4.23 -8.59 -11.98
N GLU A 109 -4.50 -7.59 -12.82
CA GLU A 109 -3.64 -7.26 -13.95
C GLU A 109 -2.23 -6.80 -13.51
N THR A 110 -2.16 -5.85 -12.58
CA THR A 110 -0.90 -5.34 -12.02
C THR A 110 -0.10 -6.44 -11.33
N VAL A 111 -0.78 -7.28 -10.54
CA VAL A 111 -0.19 -8.43 -9.85
C VAL A 111 0.38 -9.45 -10.84
N MET A 112 -0.35 -9.77 -11.91
CA MET A 112 0.12 -10.68 -12.96
C MET A 112 1.37 -10.12 -13.65
N ARG A 113 1.41 -8.81 -13.95
CA ARG A 113 2.58 -8.16 -14.54
C ARG A 113 3.81 -8.27 -13.64
N VAL A 114 3.69 -7.88 -12.37
CA VAL A 114 4.79 -7.92 -11.40
C VAL A 114 5.31 -9.35 -11.20
N LEU A 115 4.43 -10.35 -11.15
CA LEU A 115 4.81 -11.75 -11.02
C LEU A 115 5.58 -12.27 -12.25
N THR A 116 5.14 -11.85 -13.45
CA THR A 116 5.80 -12.20 -14.71
C THR A 116 7.19 -11.59 -14.78
N GLU A 117 7.32 -10.30 -14.42
CA GLU A 117 8.62 -9.61 -14.32
C GLU A 117 9.55 -10.24 -13.28
N ALA A 118 8.98 -10.80 -12.21
CA ALA A 118 9.72 -11.51 -11.17
C ALA A 118 10.09 -12.96 -11.53
N GLY A 119 9.73 -13.44 -12.73
CA GLY A 119 10.07 -14.77 -13.25
C GLY A 119 9.11 -15.90 -12.87
N PHE A 120 7.93 -15.58 -12.35
CA PHE A 120 6.86 -16.55 -12.06
C PHE A 120 5.92 -16.71 -13.27
N ARG A 121 5.13 -17.79 -13.27
CA ARG A 121 4.04 -18.01 -14.24
C ARG A 121 2.71 -17.80 -13.55
N PRO A 122 2.21 -16.56 -13.48
CA PRO A 122 0.97 -16.28 -12.79
C PRO A 122 -0.22 -16.75 -13.64
N VAL A 123 -1.25 -17.28 -12.99
CA VAL A 123 -2.49 -17.72 -13.61
C VAL A 123 -3.66 -17.13 -12.85
N LEU A 124 -4.67 -16.66 -13.56
CA LEU A 124 -5.91 -16.23 -12.94
C LEU A 124 -6.70 -17.47 -12.52
N ALA A 125 -7.02 -17.57 -11.24
CA ALA A 125 -7.82 -18.65 -10.68
C ALA A 125 -9.09 -18.08 -10.02
N GLY A 126 -10.23 -18.73 -10.26
CA GLY A 126 -11.55 -18.24 -9.84
C GLY A 126 -12.12 -17.18 -10.79
N GLY A 127 -13.29 -17.48 -11.37
CA GLY A 127 -14.09 -16.55 -12.18
C GLY A 127 -14.86 -15.53 -11.33
#